data_AF-A0A6L8QB78-F1
#
_entry.id   AF-A0A6L8QB78-F1
#
_cell.length_a   1.000
_cell.length_b   1.000
_cell.length_c   1.000
_cell.angle_alpha   90.00
_cell.angle_beta   90.00
_cell.angle_gamma   90.00
#
_symmetry.space_group_name_H-M   'P 1'
#
loop_
_entity.id
_entity.type
_entity.pdbx_description
1 polymer ?
#
loop_
_entity_poly.entity_id
_entity_poly.type
_entity_poly.pdbx_seq_one_letter_code
_entity_poly.pdbx_strand_id
1 'polypeptide(L)'
;MNLLPPDETDEVICKCFQVEEKTIRDAIAKNDLKDIDSVTEACEAGGGCHSCHIIIQLFLDQHQEKSSNVEELVHEHGKKVKKKGILSRFFKK
;
A
#
# COMPACT_ATOMS: atom_id res chain seq x y z
N MET A 1 29.75 -14.18 14.38
CA MET A 1 28.66 -13.19 14.42
C MET A 1 27.39 -13.92 14.05
N ASN A 2 26.36 -13.91 14.90
CA ASN A 2 25.10 -14.59 14.60
C ASN A 2 24.37 -13.81 13.50
N LEU A 3 24.21 -14.44 12.34
CA LEU A 3 23.30 -14.01 11.29
C LEU A 3 21.92 -14.52 11.69
N LEU A 4 21.10 -13.60 12.22
CA LEU A 4 19.68 -13.85 12.46
C LEU A 4 18.98 -13.94 11.09
N PRO A 5 18.07 -14.91 10.87
CA PRO A 5 17.33 -15.01 9.63
C PRO A 5 16.55 -13.70 9.35
N PRO A 6 16.43 -13.28 8.08
CA PRO A 6 15.90 -11.98 7.70
C PRO A 6 14.36 -11.84 7.86
N ASP A 7 13.68 -12.74 8.58
CA ASP A 7 12.22 -12.82 8.57
C ASP A 7 11.49 -12.40 9.85
N GLU A 8 12.18 -11.94 10.91
CA GLU A 8 11.50 -11.57 12.16
C GLU A 8 11.98 -10.26 12.82
N THR A 9 12.48 -9.29 12.04
CA THR A 9 12.67 -7.93 12.57
C THR A 9 11.71 -6.98 11.88
N ASP A 10 10.61 -6.66 12.55
CA ASP A 10 9.71 -5.60 12.10
C ASP A 10 10.50 -4.28 12.02
N GLU A 11 10.55 -3.67 10.82
CA GLU A 11 11.37 -2.47 10.59
C GLU A 11 10.88 -1.30 11.45
N VAL A 12 11.79 -0.61 12.15
CA VAL A 12 11.46 0.60 12.90
C VAL A 12 11.24 1.78 11.95
N ILE A 13 9.98 2.15 11.76
CA ILE A 13 9.56 3.25 10.87
C ILE A 13 9.67 4.61 11.58
N CYS A 14 9.20 4.71 12.83
CA CYS A 14 9.31 5.95 13.60
C CYS A 14 10.48 5.89 14.57
N LYS A 15 11.63 6.45 14.18
CA LYS A 15 12.84 6.45 15.01
C LYS A 15 12.75 7.32 16.27
N CYS A 16 11.86 8.32 16.29
CA CYS A 16 11.66 9.17 17.47
C CYS A 16 11.09 8.39 18.66
N PHE A 17 10.06 7.57 18.40
CA PHE A 17 9.32 6.83 19.42
C PHE A 17 9.55 5.32 19.34
N GLN A 18 10.49 4.88 18.49
CA GLN A 18 10.82 3.46 18.27
C GLN A 18 9.61 2.60 17.89
N VAL A 19 8.77 3.11 16.98
CA VAL A 19 7.56 2.41 16.52
C VAL A 19 7.85 1.63 15.24
N GLU A 20 7.59 0.34 15.28
CA GLU A 20 7.75 -0.63 14.19
C GLU A 20 6.61 -0.57 13.16
N GLU A 21 6.88 -1.00 11.94
CA GLU A 21 5.92 -1.05 10.82
C GLU A 21 4.64 -1.80 11.21
N LYS A 22 4.78 -2.99 11.80
CA LYS A 22 3.66 -3.83 12.22
C LYS A 22 2.73 -3.09 13.17
N THR A 23 3.27 -2.39 14.16
CA THR A 23 2.48 -1.60 15.12
C THR A 23 1.65 -0.52 14.44
N ILE A 24 2.23 0.19 13.46
CA ILE A 24 1.50 1.23 12.71
C ILE A 24 0.40 0.60 11.86
N ARG A 25 0.70 -0.48 11.14
CA ARG A 25 -0.28 -1.18 10.28
C ARG A 25 -1.42 -1.79 11.09
N ASP A 26 -1.11 -2.40 12.23
CA ASP A 26 -2.11 -2.96 13.14
C ASP A 26 -3.01 -1.86 13.72
N ALA A 27 -2.45 -0.70 14.08
CA ALA A 27 -3.23 0.44 14.55
C ALA A 27 -4.18 0.99 13.48
N ILE A 28 -3.69 1.13 12.24
CA ILE A 28 -4.50 1.55 11.08
C ILE A 28 -5.64 0.56 10.85
N ALA A 29 -5.34 -0.74 10.77
CA ALA A 29 -6.32 -1.77 10.45
C ALA A 29 -7.36 -1.98 11.56
N LYS A 30 -6.93 -1.94 12.83
CA LYS A 30 -7.82 -2.16 13.98
C LYS A 30 -8.89 -1.09 14.12
N ASN A 31 -8.57 0.15 13.77
CA ASN A 31 -9.44 1.31 14.00
C ASN A 31 -9.93 1.99 12.70
N ASP A 32 -9.59 1.44 11.52
CA ASP A 32 -9.86 2.05 10.20
C ASP A 32 -9.38 3.51 10.10
N LEU A 33 -8.14 3.77 10.55
CA LEU A 33 -7.58 5.13 10.58
C LEU A 33 -7.40 5.68 9.16
N LYS A 34 -7.60 7.00 9.00
CA LYS A 34 -7.62 7.67 7.68
C LYS A 34 -6.63 8.83 7.54
N ASP A 35 -5.96 9.21 8.62
CA ASP A 35 -5.04 10.34 8.66
C ASP A 35 -3.91 10.10 9.69
N ILE A 36 -2.83 10.86 9.54
CA ILE A 36 -1.60 10.72 10.32
C ILE A 36 -1.81 11.13 11.78
N ASP A 37 -2.67 12.12 12.04
CA ASP A 37 -2.95 12.58 13.40
C ASP A 37 -3.61 11.46 14.21
N SER A 38 -4.59 10.77 13.62
CA SER A 38 -5.22 9.60 14.21
C SER A 38 -4.25 8.44 14.42
N VAL A 39 -3.28 8.23 13.51
CA VAL A 39 -2.19 7.25 13.70
C VAL A 39 -1.30 7.66 14.88
N THR A 40 -0.99 8.95 15.00
CA THR A 40 -0.18 9.49 16.09
C THR A 40 -0.88 9.31 17.43
N GLU A 41 -2.19 9.55 17.50
CA GLU A 41 -2.99 9.31 18.71
C GLU A 41 -3.04 7.82 19.08
N ALA A 42 -3.02 6.93 18.08
CA ALA A 42 -3.14 5.48 18.30
C ALA A 42 -1.82 4.81 18.73
N CYS A 43 -0.66 5.25 18.22
CA CYS A 43 0.62 4.60 18.50
C CYS A 43 1.84 5.52 18.57
N GLU A 44 1.64 6.84 18.73
CA GLU A 44 2.69 7.89 18.83
C GLU A 44 3.53 8.11 17.57
N ALA A 45 3.49 7.19 16.60
CA ALA A 45 4.19 7.32 15.33
C ALA A 45 3.70 8.54 14.56
N GLY A 46 4.64 9.45 14.23
CA GLY A 46 4.32 10.68 13.53
C GLY A 46 4.30 11.93 14.42
N GLY A 47 4.33 11.82 15.75
CA GLY A 47 4.30 13.00 16.65
C GLY A 47 5.62 13.75 16.86
N GLY A 48 6.69 13.34 16.15
CA GLY A 48 8.08 13.73 16.42
C GLY A 48 8.65 14.66 15.34
N CYS A 49 9.76 14.25 14.70
CA CYS A 49 10.38 15.03 13.62
C CYS A 49 9.64 14.94 12.27
N HIS A 50 8.55 14.18 12.21
CA HIS A 50 7.70 13.96 11.03
C HIS A 50 8.38 13.28 9.83
N SER A 51 9.61 12.79 9.95
CA SER A 51 10.33 12.13 8.85
C SER A 51 9.65 10.83 8.37
N CYS A 52 8.82 10.21 9.21
CA CYS A 52 8.07 8.99 8.88
C CYS A 52 6.69 9.26 8.26
N HIS A 53 6.23 10.52 8.16
CA HIS A 53 4.89 10.85 7.65
C HIS A 53 4.63 10.30 6.25
N ILE A 54 5.62 10.34 5.35
CA ILE A 54 5.49 9.80 3.99
C ILE A 54 5.20 8.29 4.02
N ILE A 55 5.86 7.55 4.92
CA ILE A 55 5.68 6.11 5.06
C ILE A 55 4.32 5.80 5.70
N ILE A 56 3.92 6.56 6.73
CA ILE A 56 2.61 6.42 7.36
C ILE A 56 1.49 6.68 6.34
N GLN A 57 1.61 7.73 5.51
CA GLN A 57 0.64 8.02 4.46
C GLN A 57 0.54 6.87 3.46
N LEU A 58 1.66 6.27 3.06
CA LEU A 58 1.65 5.09 2.19
C LEU A 58 0.89 3.91 2.82
N PHE A 59 1.01 3.69 4.13
CA PHE A 59 0.26 2.63 4.82
C PHE A 59 -1.24 2.93 4.87
N LEU A 60 -1.63 4.18 5.09
CA LEU A 60 -3.02 4.64 5.05
C LEU A 60 -3.61 4.42 3.64
N ASP A 61 -2.91 4.86 2.60
CA ASP A 61 -3.35 4.72 1.21
C ASP A 61 -3.51 3.23 0.84
N GLN A 62 -2.55 2.38 1.20
CA GLN A 62 -2.63 0.93 1.00
C GLN A 62 -3.82 0.28 1.72
N HIS A 63 -4.17 0.78 2.92
CA HIS A 63 -5.33 0.29 3.67
C HIS A 63 -6.66 0.70 3.03
N GLN A 64 -6.73 1.91 2.47
CA GLN A 64 -7.91 2.39 1.74
C GLN A 64 -8.08 1.68 0.39
N GLU A 65 -7.01 1.44 -0.37
CA GLU A 65 -7.04 0.71 -1.64
C GLU A 65 -7.47 -0.76 -1.47
N LYS A 66 -7.13 -1.39 -0.34
CA LYS A 66 -7.65 -2.73 0.01
C LYS A 66 -9.14 -2.72 0.34
N SER A 67 -9.68 -1.59 0.76
CA SER A 67 -11.10 -1.42 1.08
C SER A 67 -11.94 -1.06 -0.16
N SER A 68 -11.35 -0.40 -1.16
CA SER A 68 -11.99 -0.11 -2.45
C SER A 68 -11.59 -1.15 -3.51
N ASN A 69 -12.38 -2.22 -3.57
CA ASN A 69 -12.40 -3.28 -4.58
C ASN A 69 -11.76 -2.91 -5.96
N VAL A 70 -10.53 -3.39 -6.19
CA VAL A 70 -9.82 -3.28 -7.47
C VAL A 70 -10.45 -4.19 -8.55
N GLU A 71 -11.43 -5.05 -8.21
CA GLU A 71 -12.08 -5.95 -9.17
C GLU A 71 -13.04 -5.20 -10.13
N GLU A 72 -13.49 -4.00 -9.76
CA GLU A 72 -14.42 -3.21 -10.58
C GLU A 72 -13.72 -2.46 -11.74
N LEU A 73 -12.46 -2.04 -11.59
CA LEU A 73 -11.76 -1.26 -12.63
C LEU A 73 -11.12 -2.10 -13.75
N VAL A 74 -11.01 -3.41 -13.59
CA VAL A 74 -10.42 -4.29 -14.62
C VAL A 74 -11.43 -4.66 -15.72
N HIS A 75 -12.72 -4.40 -15.53
CA HIS A 75 -13.77 -4.89 -16.44
C HIS A 75 -14.15 -3.99 -17.64
N GLU A 76 -13.64 -2.76 -17.79
CA GLU A 76 -14.07 -1.88 -18.91
C GLU A 76 -13.02 -1.48 -19.96
N HIS A 77 -11.71 -1.55 -19.70
CA HIS A 77 -10.73 -1.05 -20.69
C HIS A 77 -10.19 -2.08 -21.70
N GLY A 78 -10.73 -3.31 -21.71
CA GLY A 78 -10.28 -4.40 -22.59
C GLY A 78 -11.03 -4.55 -23.93
N LYS A 79 -11.96 -3.67 -24.32
CA LYS A 79 -12.86 -3.97 -25.45
C LYS A 79 -12.96 -2.94 -26.58
N LYS A 80 -11.89 -2.24 -26.98
CA LYS A 80 -11.86 -1.56 -28.31
C LYS A 80 -10.46 -1.50 -28.95
N VAL A 81 -9.91 -2.64 -29.37
CA VAL A 81 -8.98 -2.67 -30.52
C VAL A 81 -9.50 -3.64 -31.58
N LYS A 82 -10.63 -3.29 -32.20
CA LYS A 82 -11.01 -3.88 -33.49
C LYS A 82 -10.31 -3.08 -34.61
N LYS A 83 -8.99 -3.20 -34.72
CA LYS A 83 -8.30 -2.75 -35.95
C LYS A 83 -8.61 -3.77 -37.04
N LYS A 84 -9.62 -3.51 -37.87
CA LYS A 84 -9.73 -4.09 -39.22
C LYS A 84 -8.58 -3.52 -40.05
N GLY A 85 -7.38 -4.09 -39.88
CA GLY A 85 -6.19 -3.73 -40.64
C GLY A 85 -5.64 -4.97 -41.33
N ILE A 86 -5.56 -4.91 -42.66
CA ILE A 86 -4.72 -5.62 -43.66
C ILE A 86 -4.38 -7.12 -43.52
N LEU A 87 -4.27 -7.69 -42.31
CA LEU A 87 -3.95 -9.10 -42.06
C LEU A 87 -5.13 -10.07 -42.32
N SER A 88 -6.34 -9.58 -42.58
CA SER A 88 -7.46 -10.44 -43.00
C SER A 88 -7.27 -11.09 -44.38
N ARG A 89 -6.23 -10.71 -45.12
CA ARG A 89 -5.93 -11.22 -46.48
C ARG A 89 -4.90 -12.37 -46.48
N PHE A 90 -4.27 -12.66 -45.35
CA PHE A 90 -3.19 -13.66 -45.25
C PHE A 90 -3.62 -15.04 -44.69
N PHE A 91 -4.84 -15.18 -44.15
CA PHE A 91 -5.37 -16.47 -43.66
C PHE A 91 -6.34 -17.16 -44.65
N LYS A 92 -6.33 -16.76 -45.93
CA LYS A 92 -7.03 -17.47 -47.00
C LYS A 92 -6.08 -17.74 -48.16
N LYS A 93 -5.20 -18.72 -47.97
CA LYS A 93 -4.75 -19.62 -49.02
C LYS A 93 -4.36 -20.96 -48.41
#